data_AF-A0A925LDT1-F1
#
_entry.id   AF-A0A925LDT1-F1
#
_cell.length_a   1.000
_cell.length_b   1.000
_cell.length_c   1.000
_cell.angle_alpha   90.00
_cell.angle_beta   90.00
_cell.angle_gamma   90.00
#
_symmetry.space_group_name_H-M   'P 1'
#
loop_
_entity.id
_entity.type
_entity.pdbx_description
1 polymer ?
#
loop_
_entity_poly.entity_id
_entity_poly.type
_entity_poly.pdbx_seq_one_letter_code
_entity_poly.pdbx_strand_id
1 'polypeptide(L)'
;PKHEESKVGMTSLDTLIDAIKTIITEISDEDGWAFLGELGSTLNKRFPDFDTRNYGYTKLTPFLSSLKVFEIRSTRKTSNLNVSLKYIRNKIPQ
;
A
#
# COMPACT_ATOMS: atom_id res chain seq x y z
N PRO A 1 2.12 11.73 21.68
CA PRO A 1 1.14 12.51 20.90
C PRO A 1 1.16 12.09 19.42
N LYS A 2 0.21 11.26 18.99
CA LYS A 2 -0.07 11.06 17.57
C LYS A 2 -1.58 11.19 17.42
N HIS A 3 -1.98 12.34 16.89
CA HIS A 3 -3.36 12.70 16.64
C HIS A 3 -3.95 11.69 15.66
N GLU A 4 -4.83 10.83 16.17
CA GLU A 4 -5.77 10.03 15.39
C GLU A 4 -7.05 10.86 15.23
N GLU A 5 -6.91 11.97 14.49
CA GLU A 5 -8.05 12.83 14.19
C GLU A 5 -8.67 12.33 12.89
N SER A 6 -9.53 11.33 13.05
CA SER A 6 -10.36 10.75 12.00
C SER A 6 -11.23 11.85 11.37
N LYS A 7 -10.86 12.31 10.18
CA LYS A 7 -11.73 13.18 9.37
C LYS A 7 -12.98 12.38 8.99
N VAL A 8 -14.10 12.80 9.57
CA VAL A 8 -15.46 12.32 9.30
C VAL A 8 -15.74 12.44 7.80
N GLY A 9 -15.86 11.29 7.12
CA GLY A 9 -16.10 11.20 5.67
C GLY A 9 -15.15 10.28 4.90
N MET A 10 -14.14 9.70 5.55
CA MET A 10 -13.13 8.87 4.91
C MET A 10 -13.31 7.37 5.20
N THR A 11 -12.97 6.50 4.22
CA THR A 11 -12.83 5.05 4.42
C THR A 11 -12.01 4.77 5.67
N SER A 12 -12.52 3.95 6.58
CA SER A 12 -11.80 3.63 7.82
C SER A 12 -10.48 2.92 7.50
N LEU A 13 -9.46 3.16 8.32
CA LEU A 13 -8.13 2.57 8.15
C LEU A 13 -8.22 1.03 8.08
N ASP A 14 -9.05 0.43 8.92
CA ASP A 14 -9.28 -1.02 8.98
C ASP A 14 -9.87 -1.57 7.69
N THR A 15 -10.92 -0.94 7.17
CA THR A 15 -11.54 -1.30 5.88
C THR A 15 -10.55 -1.18 4.74
N LEU A 16 -9.74 -0.13 4.76
CA LEU A 16 -8.71 0.08 3.75
C LEU A 16 -7.59 -0.96 3.86
N ILE A 17 -7.14 -1.30 5.07
CA ILE A 17 -6.16 -2.36 5.30
C ILE A 17 -6.68 -3.69 4.76
N ASP A 18 -7.92 -4.05 5.07
CA ASP A 18 -8.54 -5.29 4.60
C ASP A 18 -8.65 -5.34 3.06
N ALA A 19 -9.06 -4.24 2.46
CA ALA A 19 -9.10 -4.10 1.01
C ALA A 19 -7.72 -4.24 0.38
N ILE A 20 -6.70 -3.58 0.94
CA ILE A 20 -5.31 -3.68 0.47
C ILE A 20 -4.81 -5.11 0.60
N LYS A 21 -5.07 -5.79 1.72
CA LYS A 21 -4.71 -7.20 1.93
C LYS A 21 -5.32 -8.09 0.86
N THR A 22 -6.61 -7.90 0.59
CA THR A 22 -7.35 -8.63 -0.43
C THR A 22 -6.75 -8.40 -1.82
N ILE A 23 -6.51 -7.13 -2.19
CA ILE A 23 -5.90 -6.80 -3.48
C ILE A 23 -4.51 -7.46 -3.59
N ILE A 24 -3.67 -7.35 -2.55
CA ILE A 24 -2.34 -7.99 -2.54
C ILE A 24 -2.46 -9.48 -2.81
N THR A 25 -3.38 -10.19 -2.15
CA THR A 25 -3.60 -11.62 -2.36
C THR A 25 -4.08 -11.94 -3.78
N GLU A 26 -4.86 -11.06 -4.42
CA GLU A 26 -5.35 -11.24 -5.79
C GLU A 26 -4.26 -11.01 -6.85
N ILE A 27 -3.33 -10.08 -6.60
CA ILE A 27 -2.28 -9.68 -7.56
C ILE A 27 -0.87 -10.17 -7.17
N SER A 28 -0.76 -10.96 -6.10
CA SER A 28 0.52 -11.51 -5.67
C SER A 28 0.94 -12.70 -6.52
N ASP A 29 2.24 -12.78 -6.79
CA ASP A 29 2.88 -13.94 -7.39
C ASP A 29 2.97 -15.12 -6.40
N GLU A 30 3.57 -16.25 -6.82
CA GLU A 30 3.71 -17.48 -6.02
C GLU A 30 4.47 -17.28 -4.69
N ASP A 31 5.42 -16.34 -4.64
CA ASP A 31 6.13 -15.95 -3.43
C ASP A 31 5.33 -15.00 -2.50
N GLY A 32 4.08 -14.67 -2.86
CA GLY A 32 3.21 -13.76 -2.13
C GLY A 32 3.56 -12.27 -2.30
N TRP A 33 4.45 -11.93 -3.23
CA TRP A 33 4.81 -10.54 -3.56
C TRP A 33 3.89 -10.00 -4.66
N ALA A 34 3.36 -8.80 -4.43
CA ALA A 34 2.56 -8.07 -5.39
C ALA A 34 3.33 -6.83 -5.87
N PHE A 35 3.16 -6.43 -7.14
CA PHE A 35 3.76 -5.20 -7.65
C PHE A 35 3.02 -3.97 -7.11
N LEU A 36 3.75 -3.05 -6.47
CA LEU A 36 3.16 -1.87 -5.82
C LEU A 36 2.49 -0.92 -6.83
N GLY A 37 3.02 -0.85 -8.07
CA GLY A 37 2.40 -0.06 -9.13
C GLY A 37 1.01 -0.58 -9.51
N GLU A 38 0.86 -1.90 -9.57
CA GLU A 38 -0.43 -2.55 -9.86
C GLU A 38 -1.38 -2.43 -8.66
N LEU A 39 -0.90 -2.64 -7.44
CA LEU A 39 -1.67 -2.39 -6.22
C LEU A 39 -2.26 -0.97 -6.22
N GLY A 40 -1.45 0.05 -6.54
CA GLY A 40 -1.90 1.43 -6.59
C GLY A 40 -2.99 1.67 -7.64
N SER A 41 -2.86 1.04 -8.82
CA SER A 41 -3.88 1.14 -9.88
C SER A 41 -5.19 0.45 -9.48
N THR A 42 -5.11 -0.79 -8.96
CA THR A 42 -6.28 -1.55 -8.51
C THR A 42 -6.97 -0.90 -7.32
N LEU A 43 -6.19 -0.34 -6.39
CA LEU A 43 -6.71 0.39 -5.24
C LEU A 43 -7.46 1.64 -5.67
N ASN A 44 -6.92 2.43 -6.61
CA ASN A 44 -7.61 3.61 -7.14
C ASN A 44 -8.87 3.25 -7.94
N LYS A 45 -8.89 2.09 -8.62
CA LYS A 45 -10.11 1.59 -9.29
C LYS A 45 -11.20 1.17 -8.30
N ARG A 46 -10.85 0.48 -7.21
CA ARG A 46 -11.80 0.04 -6.17
C ARG A 46 -12.24 1.19 -5.25
N PHE A 47 -11.32 2.11 -4.97
CA PHE A 47 -11.51 3.27 -4.11
C PHE A 47 -11.05 4.52 -4.85
N PRO A 48 -11.87 5.07 -5.77
CA PRO A 48 -11.53 6.29 -6.50
C PRO A 48 -11.34 7.50 -5.57
N ASP A 49 -12.05 7.53 -4.45
CA ASP A 49 -11.94 8.54 -3.40
C ASP A 49 -10.72 8.34 -2.47
N PHE A 50 -9.97 7.25 -2.62
CA PHE A 50 -8.79 7.01 -1.80
C PHE A 50 -7.65 7.95 -2.18
N ASP A 51 -7.21 8.74 -1.20
CA ASP A 51 -6.06 9.61 -1.32
C ASP A 51 -5.18 9.50 -0.06
N THR A 52 -3.88 9.25 -0.26
CA THR A 52 -2.91 9.10 0.84
C THR A 52 -2.73 10.39 1.64
N ARG A 53 -3.00 11.55 1.04
CA ARG A 53 -2.85 12.87 1.66
C ARG A 53 -3.88 13.09 2.77
N ASN A 54 -5.05 12.48 2.65
CA ASN A 54 -6.06 12.53 3.71
C ASN A 54 -5.59 11.78 4.98
N TYR A 55 -4.60 10.89 4.86
CA TYR A 55 -3.92 10.22 5.98
C TYR A 55 -2.59 10.88 6.38
N GLY A 56 -2.24 12.03 5.80
CA GLY A 56 -0.99 12.74 6.09
C GLY A 56 0.24 12.23 5.30
N TYR A 57 0.06 11.46 4.23
CA TYR A 57 1.15 10.93 3.41
C TYR A 57 1.11 11.45 1.98
N THR A 58 2.27 11.86 1.47
CA THR A 58 2.41 12.36 0.09
C THR A 58 2.55 11.24 -0.95
N LYS A 59 2.83 10.01 -0.52
CA LYS A 59 3.07 8.85 -1.38
C LYS A 59 2.47 7.59 -0.77
N LEU A 60 2.09 6.64 -1.63
CA LEU A 60 1.55 5.34 -1.23
C LEU A 60 2.54 4.50 -0.42
N THR A 61 3.82 4.46 -0.80
CA THR A 61 4.83 3.66 -0.08
C THR A 61 4.97 4.02 1.41
N PRO A 62 5.20 5.28 1.81
CA PRO A 62 5.30 5.62 3.23
C PRO A 62 3.99 5.45 3.99
N PHE A 63 2.82 5.62 3.33
CA PHE A 63 1.53 5.26 3.92
C PHE A 63 1.46 3.77 4.24
N LEU A 64 1.69 2.89 3.26
CA LEU A 64 1.64 1.44 3.46
C LEU A 64 2.68 0.96 4.50
N SER A 65 3.86 1.58 4.50
CA SER A 65 4.92 1.28 5.47
C SER A 65 4.55 1.66 6.91
N SER A 66 3.71 2.68 7.10
CA SER A 66 3.31 3.13 8.45
C SER A 66 2.30 2.21 9.12
N LEU A 67 1.54 1.46 8.31
CA LEU A 67 0.52 0.52 8.78
C LEU A 67 1.13 -0.71 9.49
N LYS A 68 2.43 -0.97 9.33
CA LYS A 68 3.19 -2.08 9.97
C LYS A 68 2.65 -3.51 9.74
N VAL A 69 1.60 -3.67 8.94
CA VAL A 69 0.98 -4.95 8.54
C VAL A 69 1.39 -5.42 7.15
N PHE A 70 2.23 -4.64 6.46
CA PHE A 70 2.73 -4.95 5.12
C PHE A 70 4.24 -4.96 5.11
N GLU A 71 4.81 -5.81 4.27
CA GLU A 71 6.24 -5.81 3.99
C GLU A 71 6.47 -5.25 2.59
N ILE A 72 7.37 -4.26 2.48
CA ILE A 72 7.64 -3.56 1.23
C ILE A 72 9.11 -3.78 0.87
N ARG A 73 9.36 -4.22 -0.36
CA ARG A 73 10.70 -4.42 -0.91
C ARG A 73 10.89 -3.54 -2.14
N SER A 74 12.04 -2.88 -2.23
CA SER A 74 12.44 -2.17 -3.44
C SER A 74 13.52 -2.99 -4.15
N THR A 75 13.34 -3.29 -5.42
CA THR A 75 14.38 -3.87 -6.27
C THR A 75 14.92 -2.79 -7.21
N ARG A 76 16.24 -2.67 -7.25
CA ARG A 76 16.92 -1.83 -8.23
C ARG A 76 17.21 -2.72 -9.44
N LYS A 77 16.52 -2.52 -10.56
CA LYS A 77 17.01 -3.05 -11.83
C LYS A 77 18.17 -2.15 -12.28
N THR A 78 19.37 -2.71 -12.23
CA THR A 78 20.59 -2.40 -12.99
C THR A 78 20.63 -1.10 -13.82
N SER A 79 21.66 -0.29 -13.54
CA SER A 79 22.30 0.78 -14.34
C SER A 79 21.49 1.97 -14.87
N ASN A 80 20.16 1.95 -14.91
CA ASN A 80 19.35 3.10 -15.33
C ASN A 80 18.60 3.70 -14.13
N LEU A 81 19.09 4.85 -13.64
CA LEU A 81 18.83 5.42 -12.32
C LEU A 81 17.39 5.84 -11.98
N ASN A 82 16.40 5.70 -12.87
CA ASN A 82 15.13 6.42 -12.70
C ASN A 82 13.89 5.55 -12.43
N VAL A 83 14.00 4.21 -12.41
CA VAL A 83 12.83 3.33 -12.18
C VAL A 83 13.13 2.28 -11.12
N SER A 84 12.73 2.54 -9.87
CA SER A 84 12.76 1.55 -8.80
C SER A 84 11.44 0.77 -8.78
N LEU A 85 11.49 -0.52 -9.05
CA LEU A 85 10.33 -1.39 -8.90
C LEU A 85 10.13 -1.68 -7.42
N LYS A 86 8.90 -1.51 -6.94
CA LYS A 86 8.53 -1.78 -5.55
C LYS A 86 7.52 -2.91 -5.52
N TYR A 87 7.72 -3.80 -4.55
CA TYR A 87 6.88 -4.95 -4.29
C TYR A 87 6.38 -4.87 -2.85
N ILE A 88 5.21 -5.44 -2.62
CA ILE A 88 4.54 -5.45 -1.32
C ILE A 88 3.92 -6.83 -1.08
N ARG A 89 3.96 -7.29 0.17
CA ARG A 89 3.26 -8.50 0.59
C ARG A 89 2.56 -8.31 1.93
N ASN A 90 1.57 -9.15 2.18
CA ASN A 90 0.91 -9.24 3.47
C ASN A 90 1.91 -9.76 4.51
N LYS A 91 2.08 -9.03 5.62
CA LYS A 91 2.90 -9.50 6.72
C LYS A 91 2.16 -10.62 7.44
N ILE A 92 2.69 -11.83 7.36
CA ILE A 92 2.15 -12.98 8.08
C ILE A 92 2.40 -12.73 9.58
N PRO A 93 1.37 -12.69 10.43
CA PRO A 93 1.59 -12.67 11.87
C PRO A 93 2.35 -13.96 12.25
N GLN A 94 3.53 -13.78 12.85
CA GLN A 94 4.27 -14.86 13.51
C GLN A 94 3.59 -15.17 14.84
#